data_AF-A0A821VPZ2-F1
#
_entry.id   AF-A0A821VPZ2-F1
#
_cell.length_a   1.000
_cell.length_b   1.000
_cell.length_c   1.000
_cell.angle_alpha   90.00
_cell.angle_beta   90.00
_cell.angle_gamma   90.00
#
_symmetry.space_group_name_H-M   'P 1'
#
loop_
_entity.id
_entity.type
_entity.pdbx_description
1 polymer ?
#
loop_
_entity_poly.entity_id
_entity_poly.type
_entity_poly.pdbx_seq_one_letter_code
_entity_poly.pdbx_strand_id
1 'polypeptide(L)'
;VCDEELEPKTLDDFKLPDAYSITLNGTHFAKNITEGTERILLFTTAENLKWLQEAKFWIMDGTFKTVPTLFRQLHSIHAPAARNVNFRIVPLVYALMTMKSKELYEKLFQELNEMAEEHELELKPDFILTDFEQGSINAV
;
A
#
# COMPACT_ATOMS: atom_id res chain seq x y z
N VAL A 1 -19.42 25.85 14.67
CA VAL A 1 -20.10 24.94 13.72
C VAL A 1 -19.01 23.99 13.30
N CYS A 2 -19.07 22.73 13.74
CA CYS A 2 -18.17 21.73 13.19
C CYS A 2 -18.58 21.57 11.74
N ASP A 3 -17.70 21.84 10.79
CA ASP A 3 -17.98 21.54 9.39
C ASP A 3 -18.31 20.05 9.32
N GLU A 4 -19.51 19.71 8.82
CA GLU A 4 -19.84 18.32 8.55
C GLU A 4 -18.87 17.84 7.47
N GLU A 5 -17.97 16.91 7.84
CA GLU A 5 -17.13 16.22 6.86
C GLU A 5 -18.04 15.40 5.94
N LEU A 6 -18.33 15.99 4.78
CA LEU A 6 -19.13 15.34 3.74
C LEU A 6 -18.31 14.23 3.11
N GLU A 7 -18.87 13.02 3.09
CA GLU A 7 -18.27 11.89 2.39
C GLU A 7 -18.11 12.23 0.90
N PRO A 8 -16.91 12.07 0.32
CA PRO A 8 -16.68 12.39 -1.08
C PRO A 8 -17.48 11.44 -1.98
N LYS A 9 -18.13 12.01 -2.99
CA LYS A 9 -18.98 11.27 -3.94
C LYS A 9 -18.24 10.84 -5.20
N THR A 10 -17.13 11.48 -5.50
CA THR A 10 -16.25 11.16 -6.62
C THR A 10 -14.80 11.17 -6.16
N LEU A 11 -13.93 10.53 -6.94
CA LEU A 11 -12.49 10.57 -6.67
C LEU A 11 -11.96 12.02 -6.76
N ASP A 12 -12.48 12.84 -7.68
CA ASP A 12 -12.05 14.24 -7.83
C ASP A 12 -12.35 15.10 -6.60
N ASP A 13 -13.43 14.78 -5.89
CA ASP A 13 -13.77 15.42 -4.61
C ASP A 13 -12.91 14.92 -3.45
N PHE A 14 -12.29 13.74 -3.58
CA PHE A 14 -11.44 13.18 -2.55
C PHE A 14 -10.08 13.89 -2.49
N LYS A 15 -9.80 14.46 -1.31
CA LYS A 15 -8.49 14.99 -0.94
C LYS A 15 -8.03 14.27 0.31
N LEU A 16 -6.80 13.75 0.29
CA LEU A 16 -6.17 13.18 1.48
C LEU A 16 -5.77 14.33 2.42
N PRO A 17 -6.33 14.43 3.63
CA PRO A 17 -5.94 15.47 4.57
C PRO A 17 -4.50 15.27 5.06
N ASP A 18 -3.73 16.34 5.16
CA ASP A 18 -2.33 16.30 5.61
C ASP A 18 -2.18 15.70 7.01
N ALA A 19 -3.18 15.89 7.88
CA ALA A 19 -3.19 15.29 9.21
C ALA A 19 -3.20 13.75 9.19
N TYR A 20 -3.64 13.14 8.08
CA TYR A 20 -3.71 11.69 7.88
C TYR A 20 -2.59 11.15 6.99
N SER A 21 -1.69 12.01 6.49
CA SER A 21 -0.49 11.57 5.75
C SER A 21 0.74 11.41 6.63
N ILE A 22 0.62 11.75 7.93
CA ILE A 22 1.72 11.75 8.89
C ILE A 22 1.38 10.78 10.04
N THR A 23 2.36 9.99 10.46
CA THR A 23 2.25 9.11 11.62
C THR A 23 2.24 9.90 12.94
N LEU A 24 1.95 9.22 14.06
CA LEU A 24 2.01 9.82 15.40
C LEU A 24 3.41 10.33 15.79
N ASN A 25 4.47 9.88 15.12
CA ASN A 25 5.84 10.31 15.36
C ASN A 25 6.34 11.36 14.34
N GLY A 26 5.47 11.90 13.48
CA GLY A 26 5.82 12.95 12.53
C GLY A 26 6.39 12.47 11.20
N THR A 27 6.36 11.16 10.92
CA THR A 27 6.88 10.60 9.67
C THR A 27 5.80 10.59 8.60
N HIS A 28 6.12 11.08 7.40
CA HIS A 28 5.21 10.95 6.26
C HIS A 28 5.08 9.49 5.86
N PHE A 29 3.85 9.00 5.70
CA PHE A 29 3.61 7.59 5.39
C PHE A 29 2.52 7.35 4.35
N ALA A 30 1.85 8.37 3.82
CA ALA A 30 0.77 8.20 2.86
C ALA A 30 1.06 8.90 1.53
N LYS A 31 0.88 8.23 0.40
CA LYS A 31 1.03 8.78 -0.95
C LYS A 31 -0.27 8.60 -1.72
N ASN A 32 -0.77 9.68 -2.33
CA ASN A 32 -1.95 9.65 -3.19
C ASN A 32 -1.49 9.64 -4.66
N ILE A 33 -1.63 8.49 -5.31
CA ILE A 33 -1.16 8.23 -6.67
C ILE A 33 -2.39 8.23 -7.60
N THR A 34 -2.28 8.89 -8.74
CA THR A 34 -3.32 8.92 -9.78
C THR A 34 -2.79 8.31 -11.07
N GLU A 35 -3.53 7.34 -11.62
CA GLU A 35 -3.21 6.65 -12.88
C GLU A 35 -4.44 6.71 -13.79
N GLY A 36 -4.46 7.67 -14.71
CA GLY A 36 -5.66 7.97 -15.50
C GLY A 36 -6.84 8.40 -14.61
N THR A 37 -7.92 7.63 -14.62
CA THR A 37 -9.10 7.83 -13.75
C THR A 37 -9.02 7.07 -12.42
N GLU A 38 -8.00 6.23 -12.26
CA GLU A 38 -7.83 5.37 -11.11
C GLU A 38 -6.91 5.98 -10.05
N ARG A 39 -7.06 5.54 -8.80
CA ARG A 39 -6.24 6.02 -7.68
C ARG A 39 -5.74 4.89 -6.80
N ILE A 40 -4.57 5.14 -6.21
CA ILE A 40 -3.97 4.33 -5.16
C ILE A 40 -3.63 5.26 -3.99
N LEU A 41 -4.18 4.98 -2.81
CA LEU A 41 -3.66 5.54 -1.56
C LEU A 41 -2.71 4.52 -0.96
N LEU A 42 -1.42 4.79 -1.08
CA LEU A 42 -0.34 3.93 -0.60
C LEU A 42 0.09 4.39 0.79
N PHE A 43 0.13 3.48 1.75
CA PHE A 43 0.55 3.73 3.12
C PHE A 43 1.74 2.85 3.48
N THR A 44 2.90 3.46 3.70
CA THR A 44 4.14 2.80 4.13
C THR A 44 5.15 3.83 4.63
N THR A 45 6.17 3.38 5.37
CA THR A 45 7.30 4.22 5.82
C THR A 45 8.61 3.68 5.27
N ALA A 46 9.66 4.50 5.28
CA ALA A 46 11.02 4.05 4.96
C ALA A 46 11.47 2.86 5.84
N GLU A 47 11.06 2.85 7.12
CA GLU A 47 11.31 1.72 8.01
C GLU A 47 10.61 0.46 7.48
N ASN A 48 9.32 0.53 7.14
CA ASN A 48 8.57 -0.61 6.58
C ASN A 48 9.21 -1.15 5.29
N LEU A 49 9.70 -0.27 4.41
CA LEU A 49 10.42 -0.67 3.20
C LEU A 49 11.71 -1.42 3.52
N LYS A 50 12.44 -1.00 4.56
CA LYS A 50 13.63 -1.72 5.04
C LYS A 50 13.28 -3.12 5.56
N TRP A 51 12.18 -3.26 6.30
CA TRP A 51 11.69 -4.57 6.73
C TRP A 51 11.31 -5.46 5.53
N LEU A 52 10.70 -4.88 4.49
CA LEU A 52 10.39 -5.60 3.25
C LEU A 52 11.65 -6.06 2.50
N GLN A 53 12.69 -5.23 2.41
CA GLN A 53 13.97 -5.60 1.80
C GLN A 53 14.65 -6.74 2.56
N GLU A 54 14.66 -6.71 3.91
CA GLU A 54 15.31 -7.73 4.72
C GLU A 54 14.54 -9.07 4.74
N ALA A 55 13.26 -9.06 4.31
CA ALA A 55 12.41 -10.23 4.33
C ALA A 55 12.65 -11.16 3.13
N LYS A 56 12.81 -12.46 3.41
CA LYS A 56 12.92 -13.50 2.36
C LYS A 56 11.64 -13.69 1.56
N PHE A 57 10.48 -13.47 2.17
CA PHE A 57 9.21 -13.64 1.50
C PHE A 57 8.22 -12.57 1.91
N TRP A 58 7.35 -12.22 0.97
CA TRP A 58 6.20 -11.36 1.22
C TRP A 58 4.92 -12.19 1.16
N ILE A 59 3.94 -11.79 1.97
CA ILE A 59 2.58 -12.30 1.89
C ILE A 59 1.70 -11.14 1.45
N MET A 60 0.92 -11.35 0.40
CA MET A 60 0.04 -10.34 -0.17
C MET A 60 -1.40 -10.80 -0.10
N ASP A 61 -2.29 -9.89 0.28
CA ASP A 61 -3.72 -10.18 0.42
C ASP A 61 -4.56 -8.96 0.02
N GLY A 62 -5.64 -9.20 -0.71
CA GLY A 62 -6.63 -8.21 -1.09
C GLY A 62 -7.95 -8.41 -0.33
N THR A 63 -8.41 -7.40 0.41
CA THR A 63 -9.73 -7.43 1.08
C THR A 63 -10.71 -6.43 0.47
N PHE A 64 -11.98 -6.84 0.34
CA PHE A 64 -13.02 -6.13 -0.42
C PHE A 64 -14.19 -5.63 0.42
N LYS A 65 -14.43 -6.22 1.59
CA LYS A 65 -15.65 -5.96 2.37
C LYS A 65 -15.57 -4.72 3.25
N THR A 66 -14.40 -4.10 3.34
CA THR A 66 -14.08 -3.03 4.31
C THR A 66 -13.45 -1.82 3.63
N VAL A 67 -13.98 -1.42 2.46
CA VAL A 67 -13.46 -0.28 1.71
C VAL A 67 -14.53 0.80 1.49
N PRO A 68 -14.16 2.09 1.51
CA PRO A 68 -15.08 3.18 1.17
C PRO A 68 -15.65 3.01 -0.24
N THR A 69 -16.83 3.56 -0.50
CA THR A 69 -17.55 3.35 -1.77
C THR A 69 -16.75 3.73 -3.02
N LEU A 70 -15.82 4.68 -2.90
CA LEU A 70 -14.95 5.12 -4.00
C LEU A 70 -13.81 4.14 -4.32
N PHE A 71 -13.52 3.18 -3.44
CA PHE A 71 -12.44 2.22 -3.61
C PHE A 71 -12.97 0.80 -3.70
N ARG A 72 -12.25 -0.05 -4.44
CA ARG A 72 -12.69 -1.42 -4.72
C ARG A 72 -12.02 -2.45 -3.85
N GLN A 73 -10.82 -2.15 -3.36
CA GLN A 73 -10.05 -3.05 -2.53
C GLN A 73 -9.04 -2.33 -1.62
N LEU A 74 -8.72 -2.98 -0.51
CA LEU A 74 -7.55 -2.71 0.29
C LEU A 74 -6.58 -3.88 0.06
N HIS A 75 -5.49 -3.60 -0.62
CA HIS A 75 -4.39 -4.54 -0.80
C HIS A 75 -3.35 -4.33 0.31
N SER A 76 -2.77 -5.40 0.82
CA SER A 76 -1.78 -5.33 1.90
C SER A 76 -0.60 -6.25 1.63
N ILE A 77 0.60 -5.76 1.94
CA ILE A 77 1.85 -6.53 1.85
C ILE A 77 2.37 -6.72 3.27
N HIS A 78 2.57 -7.97 3.64
CA HIS A 78 3.02 -8.39 4.95
C HIS A 78 4.37 -9.09 4.83
N ALA A 79 5.20 -8.93 5.87
CA ALA A 79 6.44 -9.67 5.96
C ALA A 79 6.80 -10.01 7.41
N PRO A 80 7.74 -10.93 7.63
CA PRO A 80 8.26 -11.25 8.96
C PRO A 80 8.92 -10.04 9.63
N ALA A 81 8.35 -9.60 10.75
CA ALA A 81 8.99 -8.68 11.67
C ALA A 81 9.62 -9.42 12.86
N ALA A 82 10.84 -9.94 12.68
CA ALA A 82 11.90 -10.08 13.70
C ALA A 82 13.18 -10.64 13.05
N ARG A 83 14.34 -10.31 13.62
CA ARG A 83 15.64 -10.88 13.18
C ARG A 83 15.96 -12.27 13.77
N ASN A 84 15.10 -12.80 14.66
CA ASN A 84 15.34 -14.01 15.47
C ASN A 84 14.16 -15.00 15.43
N VAL A 85 14.24 -16.09 16.22
CA VAL A 85 13.34 -17.28 16.28
C VAL A 85 11.83 -16.99 16.48
N ASN A 86 11.45 -15.78 16.88
CA ASN A 86 10.05 -15.37 17.06
C ASN A 86 9.65 -14.30 16.04
N PHE A 87 9.59 -14.66 14.75
CA PHE A 87 9.09 -13.73 13.74
C PHE A 87 7.55 -13.67 13.80
N ARG A 88 7.02 -12.45 13.74
CA ARG A 88 5.58 -12.20 13.56
C ARG A 88 5.36 -11.68 12.16
N ILE A 89 4.34 -12.17 11.46
CA ILE A 89 3.93 -11.56 10.20
C ILE A 89 3.17 -10.27 10.53
N VAL A 90 3.64 -9.15 10.00
CA VAL A 90 3.00 -7.85 10.19
C VAL A 90 2.76 -7.18 8.84
N PRO A 91 1.68 -6.38 8.72
CA PRO A 91 1.45 -5.56 7.55
C PRO A 91 2.45 -4.40 7.52
N LEU A 92 3.14 -4.25 6.39
CA LEU A 92 4.15 -3.21 6.17
C LEU A 92 3.68 -2.19 5.13
N VAL A 93 2.82 -2.60 4.20
CA VAL A 93 2.24 -1.73 3.18
C VAL A 93 0.74 -1.96 3.14
N TYR A 94 0.00 -0.86 3.03
CA TYR A 94 -1.41 -0.87 2.66
C TYR A 94 -1.61 -0.03 1.40
N ALA A 95 -2.43 -0.51 0.48
CA ALA A 95 -2.80 0.18 -0.73
C ALA A 95 -4.31 0.14 -0.91
N LEU A 96 -4.96 1.28 -0.77
CA LEU A 96 -6.38 1.42 -1.08
C LEU A 96 -6.52 1.75 -2.56
N MET A 97 -7.11 0.85 -3.34
CA MET A 97 -7.10 0.91 -4.81
C MET A 97 -8.51 0.97 -5.37
N THR A 98 -8.71 1.78 -6.40
CA THR A 98 -10.01 1.96 -7.06
C THR A 98 -10.35 0.79 -7.99
N MET A 99 -9.34 0.06 -8.47
CA MET A 99 -9.49 -1.10 -9.34
C MET A 99 -8.50 -2.23 -8.99
N LYS A 100 -8.65 -3.34 -9.70
CA LYS A 100 -7.92 -4.62 -9.54
C LYS A 100 -7.18 -5.01 -10.83
N SER A 101 -6.99 -4.05 -11.72
CA SER A 101 -6.39 -4.32 -13.01
C SER A 101 -4.88 -4.53 -12.86
N LYS A 102 -4.29 -5.27 -13.80
CA LYS A 102 -2.85 -5.54 -13.82
C LYS A 102 -2.07 -4.22 -13.81
N GLU A 103 -2.51 -3.25 -14.59
CA GLU A 103 -1.89 -1.94 -14.78
C GLU A 103 -1.83 -1.16 -13.46
N LEU A 104 -2.89 -1.22 -12.64
CA LEU A 104 -2.90 -0.54 -11.35
C LEU A 104 -2.00 -1.24 -10.31
N TYR A 105 -1.86 -2.57 -10.39
CA TYR A 105 -0.88 -3.30 -9.58
C TYR A 105 0.57 -3.01 -10.02
N GLU A 106 0.84 -2.97 -11.32
CA GLU A 106 2.15 -2.57 -11.86
C GLU A 106 2.51 -1.17 -11.36
N LYS A 107 1.55 -0.24 -11.40
CA LYS A 107 1.74 1.11 -10.86
C LYS A 107 1.99 1.11 -9.36
N LEU A 108 1.28 0.29 -8.59
CA LEU A 108 1.53 0.11 -7.16
C LEU A 108 2.97 -0.34 -6.87
N PHE A 109 3.45 -1.39 -7.56
CA PHE A 109 4.80 -1.91 -7.32
C PHE A 109 5.89 -0.97 -7.83
N GLN A 110 5.66 -0.29 -8.95
CA GLN A 110 6.56 0.76 -9.43
C GLN A 110 6.74 1.86 -8.37
N GLU A 111 5.64 2.40 -7.85
CA GLU A 111 5.68 3.46 -6.83
C GLU A 111 6.33 2.98 -5.53
N LEU A 112 6.13 1.71 -5.16
CA LEU A 112 6.78 1.11 -3.99
C LEU A 112 8.30 0.99 -4.18
N ASN A 113 8.75 0.59 -5.38
CA ASN A 113 10.17 0.53 -5.72
C ASN A 113 10.81 1.92 -5.76
N GLU A 114 10.16 2.91 -6.39
CA GLU A 114 10.64 4.29 -6.42
C GLU A 114 10.81 4.85 -5.00
N MET A 115 9.83 4.62 -4.11
CA MET A 115 9.94 5.02 -2.70
C MET A 115 11.08 4.32 -1.95
N ALA A 116 11.42 3.08 -2.32
CA ALA A 116 12.53 2.34 -1.73
C ALA A 116 13.88 2.88 -2.25
N GLU A 117 13.98 3.14 -3.54
CA GLU A 117 15.17 3.72 -4.18
C GLU A 117 15.52 5.10 -3.62
N GLU A 118 14.52 5.94 -3.33
CA GLU A 118 14.69 7.22 -2.61
C GLU A 118 15.42 7.08 -1.26
N HIS A 119 15.39 5.88 -0.67
CA HIS A 119 16.02 5.54 0.61
C HIS A 119 17.21 4.59 0.46
N GLU A 120 17.74 4.43 -0.77
CA GLU A 120 18.85 3.53 -1.09
C GLU A 120 18.56 2.05 -0.76
N LEU A 121 17.29 1.64 -0.91
CA LEU A 121 16.82 0.27 -0.70
C LEU A 121 16.48 -0.40 -2.03
N GLU A 122 16.65 -1.72 -2.10
CA GLU A 122 16.26 -2.57 -3.23
C GLU A 122 15.24 -3.61 -2.77
N LEU A 123 14.00 -3.53 -3.27
CA LEU A 123 12.95 -4.49 -2.91
C LEU A 123 13.00 -5.70 -3.85
N LYS A 124 13.49 -6.83 -3.34
CA LYS A 124 13.64 -8.06 -4.11
C LYS A 124 13.39 -9.31 -3.25
N PRO A 125 12.13 -9.64 -2.96
CA PRO A 125 11.80 -10.84 -2.19
C PRO A 125 12.18 -12.11 -2.97
N ASP A 126 12.61 -13.16 -2.27
CA ASP A 126 12.88 -14.46 -2.89
C ASP A 126 11.56 -15.17 -3.29
N PHE A 127 10.51 -14.97 -2.49
CA PHE A 127 9.20 -15.59 -2.68
C PHE A 127 8.06 -14.62 -2.38
N ILE A 128 7.00 -14.70 -3.17
CA ILE A 128 5.76 -13.98 -2.91
C ILE A 128 4.64 -15.01 -2.78
N LEU A 129 3.95 -14.96 -1.64
CA LEU A 129 2.76 -15.75 -1.37
C LEU A 129 1.56 -14.82 -1.49
N THR A 130 0.71 -15.06 -2.48
CA THR A 130 -0.50 -14.27 -2.71
C THR A 130 -1.70 -15.18 -2.90
N ASP A 131 -2.90 -14.63 -2.78
CA ASP A 131 -4.13 -15.32 -3.19
C ASP A 131 -4.22 -15.47 -4.72
N PHE A 132 -5.36 -15.95 -5.22
CA PHE A 132 -5.57 -16.18 -6.66
C PHE A 132 -5.90 -14.91 -7.46
N GLU A 133 -5.58 -13.71 -6.95
CA GLU A 133 -5.82 -12.46 -7.66
C GLU A 133 -4.90 -12.31 -8.88
N GLN A 134 -5.43 -12.64 -10.07
CA GLN A 134 -4.66 -12.67 -11.32
C GLN A 134 -4.00 -11.32 -11.68
N GLY A 135 -4.63 -10.20 -11.35
CA GLY A 135 -4.06 -8.86 -11.57
C GLY A 135 -2.76 -8.66 -10.81
N SER A 136 -2.75 -9.05 -9.53
CA SER A 136 -1.55 -9.00 -8.69
C SER A 136 -0.50 -9.99 -9.14
N ILE A 137 -0.89 -11.23 -9.47
CA ILE A 137 0.04 -12.29 -9.91
C ILE A 137 0.78 -11.90 -11.19
N ASN A 138 0.11 -11.24 -12.12
CA ASN A 138 0.70 -10.87 -13.41
C ASN A 138 1.57 -9.60 -13.37
N ALA A 139 1.47 -8.83 -12.28
CA ALA A 139 2.14 -7.54 -12.12
C ALA A 139 3.44 -7.62 -11.30
N VAL A 140 3.64 -8.72 -10.58
CA VAL A 140 4.84 -9.04 -9.78
C VAL A 140 5.93 -9.64 -10.66
#